data_AF-A0A3D1H5R4-F1
#
_entry.id   AF-A0A3D1H5R4-F1
#
_cell.length_a   1.000
_cell.length_b   1.000
_cell.length_c   1.000
_cell.angle_alpha   90.00
_cell.angle_beta   90.00
_cell.angle_gamma   90.00
#
_symmetry.space_group_name_H-M   'P 1'
#
loop_
_entity.id
_entity.type
_entity.pdbx_description
1 polymer ?
#
loop_
_entity_poly.entity_id
_entity_poly.type
_entity_poly.pdbx_seq_one_letter_code
_entity_poly.pdbx_strand_id
1 'polypeptide(L)'
;MRGIVIIAIWGVFPSWAQTWRVVQHPDHSKKAIVAQDKVISDYVYTEVSELSEGKAFVSQGSLYAYIDAQGNALTLYQFTVASNFKHGYALVGDSFSMSVLNDSMRLVIPLQYPRVKLPSSDLIAVQSAEGYWGVYDVYGNLRLPCIFDLPPRIISKDIIVVRQNELYGVVNDCHEYRFSCAYQYITPDGFGYKRGKYVRLF
;
A
#
# COMPACT_ATOMS: atom_id res chain seq x y z
N MET A 1 -51.61 -8.29 -34.59
CA MET A 1 -50.89 -8.79 -33.40
C MET A 1 -49.50 -9.23 -33.86
N ARG A 2 -48.46 -8.42 -33.64
CA ARG A 2 -47.08 -8.74 -34.01
C ARG A 2 -46.35 -9.16 -32.72
N GLY A 3 -45.97 -10.43 -32.61
CA GLY A 3 -45.18 -10.95 -31.51
C GLY A 3 -43.70 -10.58 -31.70
N ILE A 4 -43.10 -9.97 -30.69
CA ILE A 4 -41.66 -9.72 -30.61
C ILE A 4 -41.04 -10.90 -29.86
N VAL A 5 -40.16 -11.64 -30.52
CA VAL A 5 -39.29 -12.64 -29.90
C VAL A 5 -38.09 -11.90 -29.32
N ILE A 6 -37.98 -11.88 -27.99
CA ILE A 6 -36.79 -11.36 -27.29
C ILE A 6 -35.82 -12.53 -27.13
N ILE A 7 -34.73 -12.52 -27.90
CA ILE A 7 -33.60 -13.42 -27.67
C ILE A 7 -32.68 -12.73 -26.67
N ALA A 8 -32.72 -13.18 -25.42
CA ALA A 8 -31.74 -12.79 -24.41
C ALA A 8 -30.44 -13.58 -24.64
N ILE A 9 -29.44 -12.93 -25.23
CA ILE A 9 -28.08 -13.48 -25.31
C ILE A 9 -27.45 -13.28 -23.93
N TRP A 10 -27.32 -14.37 -23.18
CA TRP A 10 -26.49 -14.40 -21.98
C TRP A 10 -25.03 -14.30 -22.41
N GLY A 11 -24.45 -13.11 -22.28
CA GLY A 11 -23.03 -12.89 -22.48
C GLY A 11 -22.24 -13.65 -21.43
N VAL A 12 -21.73 -14.83 -21.79
CA VAL A 12 -20.63 -15.48 -21.07
C VAL A 12 -19.40 -14.65 -21.38
N PHE A 13 -18.99 -13.77 -20.48
CA PHE A 13 -17.67 -13.16 -20.53
C PHE A 13 -16.66 -14.24 -20.11
N PRO A 14 -15.80 -14.75 -21.01
CA PRO A 14 -14.70 -15.57 -20.56
C PRO A 14 -13.78 -14.64 -19.77
N SER A 15 -13.53 -14.94 -18.50
CA SER A 15 -12.48 -14.28 -17.73
C SER A 15 -11.14 -14.75 -18.29
N TRP A 16 -10.66 -14.10 -19.34
CA TRP A 16 -9.26 -14.22 -19.74
C TRP A 16 -8.46 -13.52 -18.64
N ALA A 17 -8.17 -14.22 -17.55
CA ALA A 17 -7.07 -13.84 -16.69
C ALA A 17 -5.84 -13.88 -17.60
N GLN A 18 -5.37 -12.72 -18.05
CA GLN A 18 -4.22 -12.62 -18.92
C GLN A 18 -3.02 -13.13 -18.11
N THR A 19 -2.64 -14.39 -18.32
CA THR A 19 -1.50 -15.00 -17.64
C THR A 19 -0.24 -14.58 -18.37
N TRP A 20 0.61 -13.80 -17.72
CA TRP A 20 1.97 -13.60 -18.17
C TRP A 20 2.92 -14.55 -17.44
N ARG A 21 4.00 -14.98 -18.10
CA ARG A 21 5.05 -15.81 -17.50
C ARG A 21 6.37 -15.07 -17.63
N VAL A 22 7.23 -15.28 -16.63
CA VAL A 22 8.59 -14.77 -16.64
C VAL A 22 9.49 -15.87 -17.16
N VAL A 23 10.19 -15.61 -18.26
CA VAL A 23 11.13 -16.56 -18.88
C VAL A 23 12.54 -16.11 -18.57
N GLN A 24 13.35 -17.00 -18.03
CA GLN A 24 14.74 -16.71 -17.72
C GLN A 24 15.64 -17.02 -18.92
N HIS A 25 16.61 -16.16 -19.19
CA HIS A 25 17.62 -16.39 -20.21
C HIS A 25 18.48 -17.61 -19.80
N PRO A 26 19.00 -18.42 -20.75
CA PRO A 26 19.80 -19.61 -20.43
C PRO A 26 21.05 -19.38 -19.57
N ASP A 27 21.62 -18.17 -19.59
CA ASP A 27 22.76 -17.79 -18.74
C ASP A 27 22.34 -17.34 -17.32
N HIS A 28 21.05 -17.42 -17.00
CA HIS A 28 20.41 -17.01 -15.75
C HIS A 28 20.55 -15.52 -15.38
N SER A 29 21.13 -14.69 -16.24
CA SER A 29 21.44 -13.28 -15.93
C SER A 29 20.24 -12.34 -16.05
N LYS A 30 19.32 -12.64 -16.99
CA LYS A 30 18.21 -11.77 -17.36
C LYS A 30 16.92 -12.55 -17.58
N LYS A 31 15.81 -11.82 -17.53
CA LYS A 31 14.44 -12.32 -17.65
C LYS A 31 13.70 -11.52 -18.72
N ALA A 32 12.86 -12.22 -19.45
CA ALA A 32 11.90 -11.69 -20.40
C ALA A 32 10.49 -11.97 -19.89
N ILE A 33 9.51 -11.26 -20.44
CA ILE A 33 8.10 -11.47 -20.12
C ILE A 33 7.40 -11.99 -21.37
N VAL A 34 6.60 -13.03 -21.20
CA VAL A 34 5.78 -13.65 -22.25
C VAL A 34 4.33 -13.64 -21.80
N ALA A 35 3.45 -13.06 -22.61
CA ALA A 35 2.01 -13.08 -22.38
C ALA A 35 1.33 -13.74 -23.59
N GLN A 36 0.42 -14.69 -23.33
CA GLN A 36 -0.30 -15.43 -24.38
C GLN A 36 0.64 -16.00 -25.47
N ASP A 37 1.75 -16.61 -25.04
CA ASP A 37 2.81 -17.16 -25.91
C ASP A 37 3.52 -16.17 -26.84
N LYS A 38 3.29 -14.86 -26.65
CA LYS A 38 4.03 -13.79 -27.30
C LYS A 38 5.02 -13.16 -26.32
N VAL A 39 6.29 -13.07 -26.74
CA VAL A 39 7.31 -12.30 -26.02
C VAL A 39 6.90 -10.83 -26.06
N ILE A 40 6.65 -10.23 -24.89
CA ILE A 40 6.28 -8.81 -24.76
C ILE A 40 7.45 -7.93 -24.32
N SER A 41 8.55 -8.55 -23.87
CA SER A 41 9.79 -7.85 -23.49
C SER A 41 10.99 -8.70 -23.88
N ASP A 42 12.06 -8.04 -24.31
CA ASP A 42 13.38 -8.67 -24.44
C ASP A 42 13.90 -9.15 -23.08
N TYR A 43 14.98 -9.95 -23.09
CA TYR A 43 15.69 -10.37 -21.88
C TYR A 43 16.50 -9.21 -21.30
N VAL A 44 15.82 -8.28 -20.62
CA VAL A 44 16.43 -7.08 -20.06
C VAL A 44 16.30 -6.99 -18.54
N TYR A 45 15.38 -7.73 -17.93
CA TYR A 45 15.09 -7.59 -16.50
C TYR A 45 15.95 -8.51 -15.64
N THR A 46 16.45 -8.02 -14.53
CA THR A 46 17.08 -8.85 -13.49
C THR A 46 16.02 -9.51 -12.60
N GLU A 47 14.93 -8.80 -12.33
CA GLU A 47 13.79 -9.26 -11.57
C GLU A 47 12.47 -8.81 -12.20
N VAL A 48 11.44 -9.63 -12.05
CA VAL A 48 10.07 -9.34 -12.46
C VAL A 48 9.16 -9.89 -11.37
N SER A 49 8.30 -9.03 -10.83
CA SER A 49 7.31 -9.43 -9.83
C SER A 49 6.14 -10.18 -10.46
N GLU A 50 5.27 -10.71 -9.60
CA GLU A 50 3.95 -11.17 -10.00
C GLU A 50 3.12 -10.00 -10.56
N LEU A 51 2.14 -10.29 -11.41
CA LEU A 51 1.14 -9.30 -11.79
C LEU A 51 0.12 -9.16 -10.66
N SER A 52 0.05 -7.97 -10.07
CA SER A 52 -0.94 -7.62 -9.05
C SER A 52 -1.71 -6.38 -9.49
N GLU A 53 -3.04 -6.46 -9.50
CA GLU A 53 -3.92 -5.33 -9.87
C GLU A 53 -3.57 -4.72 -11.24
N GLY A 54 -3.17 -5.58 -12.19
CA GLY A 54 -2.80 -5.22 -13.55
C GLY A 54 -1.41 -4.61 -13.72
N LYS A 55 -0.57 -4.63 -12.67
CA LYS A 55 0.75 -3.99 -12.65
C LYS A 55 1.79 -4.91 -12.02
N ALA A 56 3.05 -4.67 -12.32
CA ALA A 56 4.17 -5.37 -11.70
C ALA A 56 5.39 -4.46 -11.65
N PHE A 57 6.30 -4.73 -10.72
CA PHE A 57 7.61 -4.11 -10.74
C PHE A 57 8.61 -5.00 -11.47
N VAL A 58 9.53 -4.35 -12.18
CA VAL A 58 10.65 -4.96 -12.87
C VAL A 58 11.92 -4.25 -12.47
N SER A 59 13.05 -4.95 -12.45
CA SER A 59 14.35 -4.32 -12.20
C SER A 59 15.29 -4.42 -13.40
N GLN A 60 16.12 -3.39 -13.53
CA GLN A 60 17.32 -3.39 -14.37
C GLN A 60 18.51 -3.06 -13.46
N GLY A 61 19.24 -4.08 -13.02
CA GLY A 61 20.27 -3.91 -12.00
C GLY A 61 19.64 -3.71 -10.62
N SER A 62 19.97 -2.63 -9.93
CA SER A 62 19.50 -2.33 -8.58
C SER A 62 18.25 -1.43 -8.51
N LEU A 63 17.77 -0.96 -9.66
CA LEU A 63 16.63 -0.05 -9.72
C LEU A 63 15.38 -0.75 -10.25
N TYR A 64 14.23 -0.40 -9.68
CA TYR A 64 12.91 -0.87 -10.01
C TYR A 64 12.09 0.20 -10.73
N ALA A 65 11.25 -0.26 -11.64
CA ALA A 65 10.19 0.48 -12.31
C ALA A 65 8.89 -0.34 -12.29
N TYR A 66 7.74 0.29 -12.49
CA TYR A 66 6.48 -0.40 -12.72
C TYR A 66 6.14 -0.48 -14.19
N ILE A 67 5.53 -1.59 -14.58
CA ILE A 67 4.98 -1.85 -15.91
C ILE A 67 3.52 -2.35 -15.79
N ASP A 68 2.75 -2.18 -16.85
CA ASP A 68 1.40 -2.76 -16.96
C ASP A 68 1.43 -4.23 -17.43
N ALA A 69 0.26 -4.87 -17.48
CA ALA A 69 0.08 -6.25 -17.93
C ALA A 69 0.48 -6.48 -19.41
N GLN A 70 0.61 -5.41 -20.20
CA GLN A 70 1.05 -5.43 -21.58
C GLN A 70 2.56 -5.18 -21.71
N GLY A 71 3.26 -4.92 -20.60
CA GLY A 71 4.68 -4.63 -20.57
C GLY A 71 5.04 -3.18 -20.82
N ASN A 72 4.07 -2.27 -20.91
CA ASN A 72 4.34 -0.85 -21.08
C ASN A 72 4.86 -0.26 -19.76
N ALA A 73 5.89 0.58 -19.84
CA ALA A 73 6.43 1.28 -18.67
C ALA A 73 5.41 2.27 -18.09
N LEU A 74 5.16 2.12 -16.79
CA LEU A 74 4.32 3.00 -15.99
C LEU A 74 5.14 4.01 -15.18
N THR A 75 6.38 3.65 -14.81
CA THR A 75 7.35 4.55 -14.17
C THR A 75 8.74 4.39 -14.79
N LEU A 76 9.64 5.33 -14.48
CA LEU A 76 11.06 5.17 -14.75
C LEU A 76 11.71 4.21 -13.72
N TYR A 77 12.91 3.71 -14.05
CA TYR A 77 13.77 2.98 -13.12
C TYR A 77 14.41 3.95 -12.13
N GLN A 78 13.78 4.12 -10.98
CA GLN A 78 14.20 5.14 -10.01
C GLN A 78 14.10 4.69 -8.55
N PHE A 79 13.46 3.56 -8.27
CA PHE A 79 13.28 3.06 -6.91
C PHE A 79 14.30 1.97 -6.60
N THR A 80 14.80 1.89 -5.38
CA THR A 80 15.60 0.72 -4.93
C THR A 80 14.76 -0.25 -4.10
N VAL A 81 13.54 0.14 -3.71
CA VAL A 81 12.54 -0.68 -3.04
C VAL A 81 11.23 -0.56 -3.79
N ALA A 82 10.57 -1.69 -4.06
CA ALA A 82 9.24 -1.75 -4.66
C ALA A 82 8.47 -2.94 -4.06
N SER A 83 7.16 -2.81 -3.90
CA SER A 83 6.26 -3.90 -3.53
C SER A 83 5.20 -4.13 -4.60
N ASN A 84 4.55 -5.30 -4.54
CA ASN A 84 3.32 -5.52 -5.31
C ASN A 84 2.25 -4.49 -4.91
N PHE A 85 1.40 -4.14 -5.87
CA PHE A 85 0.20 -3.36 -5.61
C PHE A 85 -0.77 -4.16 -4.73
N LYS A 86 -1.38 -3.48 -3.76
CA LYS A 86 -2.41 -4.00 -2.87
C LYS A 86 -3.40 -2.89 -2.51
N HIS A 87 -4.67 -3.11 -2.83
CA HIS A 87 -5.76 -2.15 -2.68
C HIS A 87 -5.49 -0.80 -3.37
N GLY A 88 -4.85 -0.80 -4.53
CA GLY A 88 -4.55 0.39 -5.33
C GLY A 88 -3.27 1.14 -4.93
N TYR A 89 -2.47 0.57 -4.03
CA TYR A 89 -1.24 1.18 -3.51
C TYR A 89 -0.06 0.22 -3.51
N ALA A 90 1.14 0.76 -3.69
CA ALA A 90 2.39 0.04 -3.54
C ALA A 90 3.38 0.82 -2.70
N LEU A 91 4.24 0.11 -1.98
CA LEU A 91 5.32 0.69 -1.20
C LEU A 91 6.52 0.87 -2.13
N VAL A 92 7.07 2.08 -2.19
CA VAL A 92 8.24 2.39 -2.99
C VAL A 92 9.27 3.12 -2.16
N GLY A 93 10.54 3.00 -2.51
CA GLY A 93 11.62 3.56 -1.71
C GLY A 93 12.91 3.80 -2.46
N ASP A 94 13.76 4.59 -1.84
CA ASP A 94 15.20 4.53 -2.04
C ASP A 94 15.85 3.73 -0.90
N SER A 95 17.18 3.78 -0.77
CA SER A 95 17.93 3.01 0.24
C SER A 95 17.59 3.38 1.69
N PHE A 96 17.03 4.55 1.94
CA PHE A 96 16.81 5.10 3.29
C PHE A 96 15.38 5.58 3.53
N SER A 97 14.67 5.92 2.46
CA SER A 97 13.37 6.59 2.50
C SER A 97 12.32 5.81 1.74
N MET A 98 11.09 5.88 2.23
CA MET A 98 9.94 5.17 1.71
C MET A 98 8.78 6.13 1.46
N SER A 99 7.90 5.73 0.55
CA SER A 99 6.66 6.40 0.20
C SER A 99 5.63 5.36 -0.27
N VAL A 100 4.42 5.84 -0.59
CA VAL A 100 3.34 5.07 -1.20
C VAL A 100 3.12 5.60 -2.61
N LEU A 101 3.14 4.70 -3.59
CA LEU A 101 2.70 4.94 -4.95
C LEU A 101 1.21 4.58 -5.06
N ASN A 102 0.39 5.43 -5.68
CA ASN A 102 -1.01 5.12 -5.98
C ASN A 102 -1.19 4.53 -7.39
N ASP A 103 -2.42 4.12 -7.72
CA ASP A 103 -2.79 3.59 -9.04
C ASP A 103 -2.50 4.51 -10.22
N SER A 104 -2.42 5.82 -9.99
CA SER A 104 -2.03 6.81 -11.01
C SER A 104 -0.51 6.96 -11.15
N MET A 105 0.28 6.07 -10.52
CA MET A 105 1.73 6.09 -10.47
C MET A 105 2.31 7.37 -9.85
N ARG A 106 1.58 7.97 -8.91
CA ARG A 106 2.02 9.17 -8.19
C ARG A 106 2.34 8.83 -6.74
N LEU A 107 3.38 9.44 -6.21
CA LEU A 107 3.67 9.38 -4.79
C LEU A 107 2.55 10.10 -4.03
N VAL A 108 1.96 9.42 -3.05
CA VAL A 108 0.91 9.95 -2.17
C VAL A 108 1.52 10.82 -1.08
N ILE A 109 2.65 10.41 -0.55
CA ILE A 109 3.41 11.13 0.49
C ILE A 109 4.84 11.40 0.00
N PRO A 110 5.56 12.38 0.57
CA PRO A 110 6.96 12.61 0.23
C PRO A 110 7.83 11.36 0.47
N LEU A 111 8.78 11.11 -0.44
CA LEU A 111 9.79 10.05 -0.31
C LEU A 111 10.89 10.49 0.68
N GLN A 112 10.56 10.47 1.97
CA GLN A 112 11.47 10.96 3.02
C GLN A 112 11.34 10.22 4.36
N TYR A 113 10.48 9.19 4.43
CA TYR A 113 10.17 8.52 5.69
C TYR A 113 10.92 7.19 5.80
N PRO A 114 11.68 6.94 6.88
CA PRO A 114 12.37 5.67 7.06
C PRO A 114 11.44 4.45 7.12
N ARG A 115 10.18 4.63 7.55
CA ARG A 115 9.16 3.59 7.57
C ARG A 115 7.81 4.13 7.17
N VAL A 116 7.11 3.36 6.35
CA VAL A 116 5.75 3.66 5.89
C VAL A 116 4.93 2.37 5.95
N LYS A 117 3.69 2.47 6.43
CA LYS A 117 2.70 1.39 6.34
C LYS A 117 1.72 1.72 5.23
N LEU A 118 1.41 0.73 4.38
CA LEU A 118 0.38 0.87 3.34
C LEU A 118 -0.96 1.30 3.94
N PRO A 119 -1.81 1.97 3.14
CA PRO A 119 -3.09 2.49 3.62
C PRO A 119 -3.96 1.44 4.33
N SER A 120 -4.56 1.84 5.44
CA SER A 120 -5.64 1.14 6.13
C SER A 120 -6.69 2.18 6.54
N SER A 121 -7.97 1.93 6.20
CA SER A 121 -9.04 2.93 6.40
C SER A 121 -8.74 4.30 5.80
N ASP A 122 -8.14 4.32 4.60
CA ASP A 122 -7.65 5.53 3.89
C ASP A 122 -6.59 6.35 4.63
N LEU A 123 -5.87 5.72 5.57
CA LEU A 123 -4.82 6.36 6.36
C LEU A 123 -3.48 5.64 6.23
N ILE A 124 -2.41 6.41 6.10
CA ILE A 124 -1.03 5.97 5.91
C ILE A 124 -0.23 6.35 7.15
N ALA A 125 0.25 5.36 7.91
CA ALA A 125 1.12 5.61 9.05
C ALA A 125 2.58 5.72 8.60
N VAL A 126 3.28 6.76 9.06
CA VAL A 126 4.68 7.03 8.72
C VAL A 126 5.50 7.24 9.97
N GLN A 127 6.79 6.89 9.93
CA GLN A 127 7.75 7.21 10.97
C GLN A 127 8.68 8.33 10.49
N SER A 128 8.90 9.36 11.31
CA SER A 128 9.90 10.41 11.04
C SER A 128 11.33 9.89 11.27
N ALA A 129 12.32 10.69 10.87
CA ALA A 129 13.73 10.38 11.09
C ALA A 129 14.10 10.28 12.59
N GLU A 130 13.39 11.02 13.44
CA GLU A 130 13.55 11.02 14.90
C GLU A 130 12.88 9.80 15.57
N GLY A 131 12.15 9.00 14.81
CA GLY A 131 11.52 7.76 15.30
C GLY A 131 10.06 7.91 15.74
N TYR A 132 9.49 9.12 15.69
CA TYR A 132 8.09 9.35 16.03
C TYR A 132 7.15 9.03 14.86
N TRP A 133 5.94 8.62 15.19
CA TRP A 133 4.94 8.22 14.20
C TRP A 133 3.87 9.30 14.01
N GLY A 134 3.46 9.46 12.76
CA GLY A 134 2.36 10.30 12.32
C GLY A 134 1.48 9.57 11.30
N VAL A 135 0.45 10.26 10.81
CA VAL A 135 -0.53 9.70 9.88
C VAL A 135 -0.88 10.71 8.79
N TYR A 136 -0.83 10.26 7.55
CA TYR A 136 -1.37 10.95 6.38
C TYR A 136 -2.68 10.31 5.94
N ASP A 137 -3.53 11.04 5.22
CA ASP A 137 -4.57 10.43 4.40
C ASP A 137 -4.03 9.98 3.03
N VAL A 138 -4.85 9.24 2.29
CA VAL A 138 -4.53 8.80 0.91
C VAL A 138 -4.48 9.93 -0.13
N TYR A 139 -4.83 11.15 0.26
CA TYR A 139 -4.69 12.35 -0.59
C TYR A 139 -3.38 13.10 -0.29
N GLY A 140 -2.57 12.63 0.66
CA GLY A 140 -1.30 13.24 1.04
C GLY A 140 -1.42 14.36 2.08
N ASN A 141 -2.57 14.52 2.72
CA ASN A 141 -2.72 15.50 3.80
C ASN A 141 -2.26 14.89 5.13
N LEU A 142 -1.45 15.63 5.89
CA LEU A 142 -1.05 15.23 7.23
C LEU A 142 -2.28 15.33 8.16
N ARG A 143 -2.71 14.19 8.70
CA ARG A 143 -3.86 14.05 9.60
C ARG A 143 -3.42 14.06 11.05
N LEU A 144 -2.37 13.31 11.37
CA LEU A 144 -1.72 13.34 12.67
C LEU A 144 -0.22 13.63 12.53
N PRO A 145 0.34 14.61 13.28
CA PRO A 145 1.76 14.92 13.24
C PRO A 145 2.60 13.77 13.81
N CYS A 146 3.88 13.74 13.44
CA CYS A 146 4.83 12.74 13.90
C CYS A 146 5.27 12.99 15.34
N ILE A 147 4.41 12.66 16.31
CA ILE A 147 4.65 12.89 17.75
C ILE A 147 4.37 11.65 18.61
N PHE A 148 4.03 10.51 17.99
CA PHE A 148 3.66 9.28 18.72
C PHE A 148 4.83 8.31 18.83
N ASP A 149 4.96 7.68 20.00
CA ASP A 149 6.08 6.81 20.34
C ASP A 149 6.05 5.49 19.55
N LEU A 150 4.84 5.04 19.18
CA LEU A 150 4.59 3.78 18.49
C LEU A 150 3.71 3.98 17.26
N PRO A 151 3.78 3.06 16.27
CA PRO A 151 2.89 3.11 15.11
C PRO A 151 1.42 3.14 15.54
N PRO A 152 0.64 4.15 15.11
CA PRO A 152 -0.79 4.22 15.40
C PRO A 152 -1.51 2.96 14.94
N ARG A 153 -2.39 2.42 15.79
CA ARG A 153 -3.28 1.31 15.44
C ARG A 153 -4.59 1.90 14.92
N ILE A 154 -4.70 1.94 13.60
CA ILE A 154 -5.87 2.47 12.88
C ILE A 154 -6.95 1.37 12.82
N ILE A 155 -8.05 1.58 13.52
CA ILE A 155 -9.23 0.69 13.50
C ILE A 155 -10.28 1.28 12.54
N SER A 156 -10.47 2.59 12.61
CA SER A 156 -11.25 3.39 11.67
C SER A 156 -10.74 4.84 11.68
N LYS A 157 -11.31 5.73 10.86
CA LYS A 157 -11.03 7.17 10.93
C LYS A 157 -11.42 7.80 12.27
N ASP A 158 -12.40 7.23 12.96
CA ASP A 158 -12.87 7.69 14.27
C ASP A 158 -12.10 7.15 15.46
N ILE A 159 -11.40 6.02 15.27
CA ILE A 159 -10.76 5.26 16.34
C ILE A 159 -9.35 4.89 15.88
N ILE A 160 -8.40 5.75 16.25
CA ILE A 160 -6.97 5.54 16.07
C ILE A 160 -6.35 5.47 17.47
N VAL A 161 -5.82 4.31 17.83
CA VAL A 161 -5.12 4.14 19.10
C VAL A 161 -3.68 4.61 18.92
N VAL A 162 -3.32 5.62 19.69
CA VAL A 162 -2.00 6.26 19.67
C VAL A 162 -1.31 6.12 21.01
N ARG A 163 0.01 6.22 21.03
CA ARG A 163 0.81 6.26 22.25
C ARG A 163 1.70 7.49 22.25
N GLN A 164 1.64 8.26 23.33
CA GLN A 164 2.46 9.45 23.52
C GLN A 164 2.86 9.55 24.98
N ASN A 165 4.14 9.87 25.24
CA ASN A 165 4.70 9.94 26.59
C ASN A 165 4.37 8.67 27.40
N GLU A 166 4.60 7.51 26.77
CA GLU A 166 4.40 6.19 27.36
C GLU A 166 2.94 5.76 27.63
N LEU A 167 1.95 6.64 27.39
CA LEU A 167 0.54 6.39 27.64
C LEU A 167 -0.27 6.33 26.34
N TYR A 168 -1.29 5.49 26.34
CA TYR A 168 -2.21 5.28 25.22
C TYR A 168 -3.42 6.21 25.32
N GLY A 169 -3.90 6.65 24.15
CA GLY A 169 -5.13 7.40 23.95
C GLY A 169 -5.84 6.97 22.67
N VAL A 170 -7.01 7.56 22.44
CA VAL A 170 -7.81 7.35 21.22
C VAL A 170 -8.07 8.71 20.58
N VAL A 171 -7.66 8.85 19.33
CA VAL A 171 -7.80 10.06 18.51
C VAL A 171 -8.52 9.71 17.22
N ASN A 172 -9.24 10.65 16.62
CA ASN A 172 -9.74 10.51 15.25
C ASN A 172 -8.73 11.05 14.23
N ASP A 173 -9.03 10.93 12.94
CA ASP A 173 -8.19 11.43 11.86
C ASP A 173 -8.17 12.96 11.75
N CYS A 174 -9.05 13.67 12.44
CA CYS A 174 -8.99 15.12 12.60
C CYS A 174 -8.05 15.58 13.73
N HIS A 175 -7.29 14.67 14.35
CA HIS A 175 -6.47 14.93 15.54
C HIS A 175 -7.28 15.31 16.79
N GLU A 176 -8.56 14.95 16.85
CA GLU A 176 -9.40 15.20 18.02
C GLU A 176 -9.37 13.98 18.94
N TYR A 177 -8.93 14.18 20.19
CA TYR A 177 -8.87 13.10 21.16
C TYR A 177 -10.27 12.79 21.68
N ARG A 178 -10.78 11.59 21.34
CA ARG A 178 -11.93 11.00 22.04
C ARG A 178 -11.57 10.63 23.46
N PHE A 179 -10.35 10.14 23.65
CA PHE A 179 -9.77 9.85 24.96
C PHE A 179 -8.30 10.26 24.97
N SER A 180 -7.93 11.16 25.87
CA SER A 180 -6.54 11.62 26.01
C SER A 180 -5.60 10.47 26.40
N CYS A 181 -4.31 10.64 26.11
CA CYS A 181 -3.25 9.69 26.48
C CYS A 181 -3.13 9.59 28.01
N ALA A 182 -3.89 8.68 28.61
CA ALA A 182 -3.98 8.51 30.05
C ALA A 182 -4.11 7.04 30.47
N TYR A 183 -4.02 6.11 29.52
CA TYR A 183 -4.16 4.68 29.72
C TYR A 183 -2.81 4.00 29.61
N GLN A 184 -2.52 3.06 30.49
CA GLN A 184 -1.26 2.31 30.46
C GLN A 184 -1.25 1.30 29.30
N TYR A 185 -2.44 0.85 28.88
CA TYR A 185 -2.64 -0.03 27.73
C TYR A 185 -4.08 0.09 27.23
N ILE A 186 -4.30 -0.10 25.92
CA ILE A 186 -5.64 -0.25 25.32
C ILE A 186 -5.68 -1.60 24.59
N THR A 187 -6.57 -2.49 25.02
CA THR A 187 -6.74 -3.83 24.44
C THR A 187 -7.23 -3.75 22.99
N PRO A 188 -7.07 -4.80 22.18
CA PRO A 188 -7.67 -4.88 20.85
C PRO A 188 -9.20 -4.68 20.86
N ASP A 189 -9.87 -5.22 21.89
CA ASP A 189 -11.33 -5.14 22.06
C ASP A 189 -11.82 -3.80 22.65
N GLY A 190 -10.97 -2.77 22.68
CA GLY A 190 -11.37 -1.40 23.03
C GLY A 190 -11.43 -1.08 24.52
N PHE A 191 -10.81 -1.88 25.39
CA PHE A 191 -10.74 -1.57 26.82
C PHE A 191 -9.43 -0.87 27.19
N GLY A 192 -9.52 0.32 27.78
CA GLY A 192 -8.39 1.06 28.34
C GLY A 192 -8.15 0.68 29.79
N TYR A 193 -6.91 0.30 30.13
CA TYR A 193 -6.48 0.06 31.51
C TYR A 193 -5.91 1.33 32.13
N LYS A 194 -6.48 1.75 33.27
CA LYS A 194 -6.04 2.93 34.04
C LYS A 194 -6.20 2.66 35.53
N ARG A 195 -5.08 2.71 36.27
CA ARG A 195 -5.05 2.61 37.75
C ARG A 195 -5.82 1.40 38.30
N GLY A 196 -5.59 0.21 37.76
CA GLY A 196 -6.21 -1.02 38.26
C GLY A 196 -7.62 -1.31 37.73
N LYS A 197 -8.16 -0.48 36.82
CA LYS A 197 -9.50 -0.65 36.27
C LYS A 197 -9.49 -0.62 34.74
N TYR A 198 -10.39 -1.38 34.14
CA TYR A 198 -10.67 -1.33 32.71
C TYR A 198 -11.90 -0.46 32.44
N VAL A 199 -11.82 0.37 31.41
CA VAL A 199 -12.91 1.22 30.92
C VAL A 199 -13.10 0.94 29.44
N ARG A 200 -14.34 0.72 28.99
CA ARG A 200 -14.65 0.55 27.57
C ARG A 200 -14.52 1.90 26.84
N LEU A 201 -13.71 1.94 25.79
CA LEU A 201 -13.43 3.13 24.98
C LEU A 201 -14.13 3.07 23.61
N PHE A 202 -14.40 1.87 23.10
CA PHE A 202 -15.18 1.58 21.90
C PHE A 202 -15.72 0.14 21.94
#